data_AF-A0A328YAJ1-F1
#
_entry.id   AF-A0A328YAJ1-F1
#
_cell.length_a   1.000
_cell.length_b   1.000
_cell.length_c   1.000
_cell.angle_alpha   90.00
_cell.angle_beta   90.00
_cell.angle_gamma   90.00
#
_symmetry.space_group_name_H-M   'P 1'
#
loop_
_entity.id
_entity.type
_entity.pdbx_description
1 polymer ?
#
loop_
_entity_poly.entity_id
_entity_poly.type
_entity_poly.pdbx_seq_one_letter_code
_entity_poly.pdbx_strand_id
1 'polypeptide(L)'
;MSIDKLIHVHFISIYAIAVLVFIIVIYLKLKNKKGPKHLTKEKFEATLSKKMIDVTHDNTKIYNIWPFVNELKKAKILPKKLNEGELIYKVYIDAHEKFEHILLQTAHKNHYIVIVVNLNKKKAKGYYKLELTNQYQ
;
A
#
# COMPACT_ATOMS: atom_id res chain seq x y z
N MET A 1 37.58 0.38 45.17
CA MET A 1 36.75 1.13 44.21
C MET A 1 35.50 1.59 44.95
N SER A 2 35.22 2.91 45.05
CA SER A 2 34.12 3.43 45.88
C SER A 2 32.76 2.90 45.39
N ILE A 3 31.83 2.62 46.31
CA ILE A 3 30.48 2.12 46.05
C ILE A 3 29.75 2.99 45.02
N ASP A 4 29.98 4.31 45.04
CA ASP A 4 29.41 5.27 44.09
C ASP A 4 29.84 5.00 42.64
N LYS A 5 31.11 4.65 42.42
CA LYS A 5 31.62 4.30 41.08
C LYS A 5 30.97 3.01 40.57
N LEU A 6 30.71 2.05 41.45
CA LEU A 6 30.04 0.81 41.09
C LEU A 6 28.60 1.07 40.65
N ILE A 7 27.84 1.86 41.44
CA ILE A 7 26.46 2.24 41.12
C ILE A 7 26.38 3.00 39.80
N HIS A 8 27.30 3.94 39.56
CA HIS A 8 27.31 4.74 38.33
C HIS A 8 27.57 3.90 37.08
N VAL A 9 28.49 2.94 37.16
CA VAL A 9 28.80 2.02 36.04
C VAL A 9 27.61 1.09 35.74
N HIS A 10 26.91 0.59 36.76
CA HIS A 10 25.70 -0.21 36.55
C HIS A 10 24.57 0.59 35.91
N PHE A 11 24.41 1.86 36.28
CA PHE A 11 23.37 2.71 35.67
C PHE A 11 23.66 2.98 34.19
N ILE A 12 24.94 3.23 33.85
CA ILE A 12 25.39 3.42 32.46
C ILE A 12 25.20 2.13 31.65
N SER A 13 25.50 0.96 32.22
CA SER A 13 25.34 -0.31 31.50
C SER A 13 23.86 -0.64 31.25
N ILE A 14 22.98 -0.41 32.22
CA ILE A 14 21.52 -0.55 32.05
C ILE A 14 21.00 0.40 30.97
N TYR A 15 21.44 1.66 30.99
CA TYR A 15 21.07 2.63 29.96
C TYR A 15 21.53 2.20 28.56
N ALA A 16 22.77 1.73 28.42
CA ALA A 16 23.29 1.23 27.16
C ALA A 16 22.49 0.02 26.63
N ILE A 17 22.11 -0.92 27.51
CA ILE A 17 21.26 -2.05 27.15
C ILE A 17 19.88 -1.58 26.68
N ALA A 18 19.26 -0.62 27.38
CA ALA A 18 17.96 -0.07 27.00
C ALA A 18 18.00 0.61 25.62
N VAL A 19 19.04 1.39 25.32
CA VAL A 19 19.25 2.00 24.01
C VAL A 19 19.40 0.93 22.93
N LEU A 20 20.17 -0.13 23.19
CA LEU A 20 20.38 -1.23 22.25
C LEU A 20 19.06 -1.97 21.93
N VAL A 21 18.26 -2.24 22.96
CA VAL A 21 16.91 -2.82 22.79
C VAL A 21 16.02 -1.89 21.96
N PHE A 22 16.05 -0.58 22.22
CA PHE A 22 15.25 0.39 21.48
C PHE A 22 15.63 0.44 19.99
N ILE A 23 16.93 0.42 19.69
CA ILE A 23 17.45 0.34 18.31
C ILE A 23 16.97 -0.94 17.64
N ILE A 24 17.04 -2.09 18.32
CA ILE A 24 16.55 -3.38 17.78
C ILE A 24 15.05 -3.31 17.48
N VAL A 25 14.24 -2.74 18.39
CA VAL A 25 12.80 -2.59 18.18
C VAL A 25 12.50 -1.69 16.98
N ILE A 26 13.21 -0.57 16.83
CA ILE A 26 13.07 0.31 15.66
C ILE A 26 13.46 -0.44 14.39
N TYR A 27 14.59 -1.15 14.39
CA TYR A 27 15.06 -1.92 13.25
C TYR A 27 14.05 -3.00 12.84
N LEU A 28 13.52 -3.76 13.80
CA LEU A 28 12.49 -4.77 13.56
C LEU A 28 11.21 -4.14 13.02
N LYS A 29 10.78 -2.98 13.54
CA LYS A 29 9.60 -2.25 13.04
C LYS A 29 9.78 -1.75 11.62
N LEU A 30 10.98 -1.28 11.27
CA LEU A 30 11.33 -0.83 9.91
C LEU A 30 11.41 -2.01 8.93
N LYS A 31 12.05 -3.11 9.33
CA LYS A 31 12.16 -4.34 8.54
C LYS A 31 10.79 -5.00 8.33
N ASN A 32 9.95 -5.02 9.37
CA ASN A 32 8.61 -5.60 9.32
C ASN A 32 7.55 -4.66 8.75
N LYS A 33 7.95 -3.56 8.09
CA LYS A 33 7.01 -2.75 7.31
C LYS A 33 6.49 -3.63 6.17
N LYS A 34 5.39 -4.32 6.44
CA LYS A 34 4.74 -5.24 5.51
C LYS A 34 4.51 -4.49 4.20
N GLY A 35 4.87 -5.12 3.08
CA GLY A 35 4.67 -4.55 1.76
C GLY A 35 3.18 -4.19 1.53
N PRO A 36 2.90 -3.49 0.42
CA PRO A 36 1.52 -3.17 0.06
C PRO A 36 0.68 -4.44 0.09
N LYS A 37 -0.54 -4.34 0.61
CA LYS A 37 -1.36 -5.52 0.90
C LYS A 37 -1.93 -6.09 -0.39
N HIS A 38 -1.54 -7.31 -0.75
CA HIS A 38 -2.19 -8.06 -1.83
C HIS A 38 -3.55 -8.59 -1.36
N LEU A 39 -4.60 -8.33 -2.15
CA LEU A 39 -5.92 -8.86 -1.92
C LEU A 39 -6.04 -10.24 -2.55
N THR A 40 -6.71 -11.16 -1.85
CA THR A 40 -7.14 -12.42 -2.46
C THR A 40 -8.33 -12.14 -3.38
N LYS A 41 -8.62 -13.07 -4.30
CA LYS A 41 -9.73 -12.94 -5.25
C LYS A 41 -11.06 -12.67 -4.52
N GLU A 42 -11.35 -13.41 -3.46
CA GLU A 42 -12.59 -13.27 -2.69
C GLU A 42 -12.72 -11.88 -2.05
N LYS A 43 -11.60 -11.34 -1.54
CA LYS A 43 -11.57 -10.01 -0.92
C LYS A 43 -11.70 -8.89 -1.94
N PHE A 44 -11.22 -9.10 -3.16
CA PHE A 44 -11.37 -8.19 -4.28
C PHE A 44 -12.81 -8.21 -4.81
N GLU A 45 -13.36 -9.39 -5.08
CA GLU A 45 -14.74 -9.56 -5.55
C GLU A 45 -15.77 -9.03 -4.55
N ALA A 46 -15.53 -9.19 -3.25
CA ALA A 46 -16.37 -8.59 -2.20
C ALA A 46 -16.36 -7.05 -2.18
N THR A 47 -15.52 -6.39 -2.98
CA THR A 47 -15.51 -4.93 -3.17
C THR A 47 -16.10 -4.48 -4.49
N LEU A 48 -16.49 -5.42 -5.35
CA LEU A 48 -17.28 -5.15 -6.54
C LEU A 48 -18.76 -5.02 -6.15
N SER A 49 -19.49 -4.25 -6.94
CA SER A 49 -20.95 -4.20 -6.85
C SER A 49 -21.57 -4.57 -8.19
N LYS A 50 -22.90 -4.76 -8.22
CA LYS A 50 -23.63 -5.12 -9.44
C LYS A 50 -23.38 -4.14 -10.60
N LYS A 51 -23.06 -2.87 -10.29
CA LYS A 51 -22.74 -1.83 -11.27
C LYS A 51 -21.54 -1.03 -10.79
N MET A 52 -20.49 -1.00 -11.60
CA MET A 52 -19.34 -0.12 -11.42
C MET A 52 -19.48 1.08 -12.36
N ILE A 53 -19.27 2.29 -11.85
CA ILE A 53 -19.40 3.54 -12.61
C ILE A 53 -17.98 4.00 -12.97
N ASP A 54 -17.72 4.17 -14.26
CA ASP A 54 -16.45 4.73 -14.77
C ASP A 54 -16.43 6.24 -14.49
N VAL A 55 -15.50 6.68 -13.65
CA VAL A 55 -15.32 8.08 -13.24
C VAL A 55 -13.95 8.61 -13.65
N THR A 56 -13.31 7.97 -14.63
CA THR A 56 -11.92 8.28 -15.03
C THR A 56 -11.72 9.75 -15.40
N HIS A 57 -12.73 10.38 -16.01
CA HIS A 57 -12.69 11.78 -16.46
C HIS A 57 -13.43 12.73 -15.52
N ASP A 58 -14.09 12.20 -14.49
CA ASP A 58 -14.72 13.02 -13.48
C ASP A 58 -13.63 13.53 -12.54
N ASN A 59 -13.34 14.84 -12.61
CA ASN A 59 -12.39 15.53 -11.74
C ASN A 59 -12.82 15.55 -10.24
N THR A 60 -13.87 14.81 -9.88
CA THR A 60 -14.35 14.67 -8.51
C THR A 60 -13.45 13.74 -7.71
N LYS A 61 -12.72 14.33 -6.75
CA LYS A 61 -12.13 13.70 -5.54
C LYS A 61 -11.63 12.26 -5.69
N ILE A 62 -10.81 11.97 -6.70
CA ILE A 62 -10.05 10.73 -6.77
C ILE A 62 -9.15 10.65 -5.52
N TYR A 63 -9.14 9.50 -4.85
CA TYR A 63 -8.27 9.30 -3.70
C TYR A 63 -6.80 9.51 -4.09
N ASN A 64 -6.01 10.17 -3.23
CA ASN A 64 -4.58 10.33 -3.47
C ASN A 64 -3.85 8.98 -3.38
N ILE A 65 -3.66 8.33 -4.52
CA ILE A 65 -3.00 7.02 -4.64
C ILE A 65 -1.48 7.08 -4.61
N TRP A 66 -0.86 8.25 -4.81
CA TRP A 66 0.59 8.36 -4.99
C TRP A 66 1.42 7.75 -3.84
N PRO A 67 1.02 7.89 -2.56
CA PRO A 67 1.68 7.19 -1.46
C PRO A 67 1.67 5.67 -1.65
N PHE A 68 0.56 5.10 -2.10
CA PHE A 68 0.39 3.66 -2.29
C PHE A 68 1.10 3.17 -3.56
N VAL A 69 1.07 3.95 -4.64
CA VAL A 69 1.87 3.70 -5.85
C VAL A 69 3.36 3.63 -5.51
N ASN A 70 3.85 4.53 -4.66
CA ASN A 70 5.24 4.50 -4.21
C ASN A 70 5.57 3.25 -3.39
N GLU A 71 4.65 2.74 -2.59
CA GLU A 71 4.82 1.45 -1.91
C GLU A 71 4.88 0.29 -2.90
N LEU A 72 4.03 0.29 -3.94
CA LEU A 72 4.05 -0.71 -5.02
C LEU A 72 5.38 -0.68 -5.81
N LYS A 73 5.91 0.52 -6.12
CA LYS A 73 7.23 0.69 -6.76
C LYS A 73 8.36 0.14 -5.88
N LYS A 74 8.35 0.44 -4.58
CA LYS A 74 9.35 -0.06 -3.61
C LYS A 74 9.32 -1.59 -3.49
N ALA A 75 8.14 -2.17 -3.53
CA ALA A 75 7.93 -3.61 -3.49
C ALA A 75 8.19 -4.32 -4.84
N LYS A 76 8.66 -3.60 -5.87
CA LYS A 76 8.91 -4.11 -7.23
C LYS A 76 7.66 -4.72 -7.90
N ILE A 77 6.46 -4.33 -7.47
CA ILE A 77 5.19 -4.73 -8.08
C ILE A 77 4.91 -3.85 -9.31
N LEU A 78 5.24 -2.56 -9.21
CA LEU A 78 5.24 -1.63 -10.33
C LEU A 78 6.68 -1.28 -10.74
N PRO A 79 6.94 -1.09 -12.04
CA PRO A 79 8.21 -0.56 -12.52
C PRO A 79 8.52 0.81 -11.91
N LYS A 80 9.81 1.09 -11.66
CA LYS A 80 10.25 2.37 -11.09
C LYS A 80 10.08 3.55 -12.05
N LYS A 81 10.21 3.32 -13.36
CA LYS A 81 10.20 4.33 -14.43
C LYS A 81 8.88 4.37 -15.19
N LEU A 82 7.76 4.51 -14.48
CA LEU A 82 6.45 4.70 -15.11
C LEU A 82 6.13 6.20 -15.17
N ASN A 83 5.66 6.66 -16.33
CA ASN A 83 5.12 8.01 -16.49
C ASN A 83 3.86 8.13 -15.64
N GLU A 84 3.88 9.03 -14.66
CA GLU A 84 2.78 9.19 -13.71
C GLU A 84 1.51 9.71 -14.40
N GLY A 85 1.64 10.50 -15.47
CA GLY A 85 0.51 11.04 -16.24
C GLY A 85 -0.29 9.99 -17.03
N GLU A 86 0.28 8.82 -17.34
CA GLU A 86 -0.37 7.75 -18.12
C GLU A 86 -0.61 6.48 -17.30
N LEU A 87 -0.23 6.50 -16.02
CA LEU A 87 -0.25 5.31 -15.17
C LEU A 87 -1.68 4.87 -14.86
N ILE A 88 -2.59 5.83 -14.63
CA ILE A 88 -3.99 5.56 -14.33
C ILE A 88 -4.69 5.25 -15.66
N TYR A 89 -5.12 4.00 -15.83
CA TYR A 89 -5.90 3.60 -16.99
C TYR A 89 -7.36 4.03 -16.83
N LYS A 90 -7.97 3.61 -15.73
CA LYS A 90 -9.37 3.85 -15.43
C LYS A 90 -9.63 3.91 -13.93
N VAL A 91 -10.65 4.65 -13.54
CA VAL A 91 -11.15 4.71 -12.18
C VAL A 91 -12.61 4.30 -12.17
N TYR A 92 -12.95 3.35 -11.31
CA TYR A 92 -14.31 2.88 -11.12
C TYR A 92 -14.75 3.08 -9.68
N ILE A 93 -15.96 3.58 -9.48
CA ILE A 93 -16.60 3.64 -8.16
C ILE A 93 -17.76 2.64 -8.13
N ASP A 94 -17.96 1.97 -7.01
CA ASP A 94 -19.11 1.10 -6.82
C ASP A 94 -20.40 1.91 -6.70
N ALA A 95 -21.55 1.32 -7.03
CA ALA A 95 -22.84 2.03 -7.00
C ALA A 95 -23.25 2.58 -5.61
N HIS A 96 -22.56 2.18 -4.54
CA HIS A 96 -22.81 2.64 -3.18
C HIS A 96 -21.75 3.62 -2.67
N GLU A 97 -20.80 4.03 -3.51
CA GLU A 97 -19.70 4.95 -3.17
C GLU A 97 -18.86 4.51 -1.95
N LYS A 98 -18.76 3.19 -1.71
CA LYS A 98 -17.98 2.58 -0.64
C LYS A 98 -16.56 2.28 -1.07
N PHE A 99 -16.38 1.89 -2.33
CA PHE A 99 -15.12 1.44 -2.88
C PHE A 99 -14.80 2.11 -4.20
N GLU A 100 -13.56 2.59 -4.29
CA GLU A 100 -12.98 3.12 -5.51
C GLU A 100 -11.88 2.15 -5.97
N HIS A 101 -11.94 1.78 -7.25
CA HIS A 101 -11.06 0.84 -7.91
C HIS A 101 -10.27 1.59 -8.96
N ILE A 102 -8.98 1.75 -8.71
CA ILE A 102 -8.09 2.50 -9.59
C ILE A 102 -7.20 1.52 -10.33
N LEU A 103 -7.42 1.41 -11.64
CA LEU A 103 -6.69 0.51 -12.52
C LEU A 103 -5.43 1.22 -12.99
N LEU A 104 -4.29 0.61 -12.68
CA LEU A 104 -2.99 1.07 -13.15
C LEU A 104 -2.54 0.20 -14.32
N GLN A 105 -2.05 0.84 -15.38
CA GLN A 105 -1.38 0.14 -16.47
C GLN A 105 -0.10 -0.51 -15.97
N THR A 106 0.21 -1.68 -16.53
CA THR A 106 1.51 -2.32 -16.36
C THR A 106 2.23 -2.40 -17.71
N ALA A 107 3.48 -2.85 -17.70
CA ALA A 107 4.27 -3.02 -18.92
C ALA A 107 3.69 -4.07 -19.88
N HIS A 108 2.86 -4.98 -19.38
CA HIS A 108 2.23 -6.02 -20.19
C HIS A 108 0.82 -5.61 -20.58
N LYS A 109 0.49 -5.76 -21.88
CA LYS A 109 -0.90 -5.61 -22.34
C LYS A 109 -1.82 -6.53 -21.53
N ASN A 110 -3.01 -6.01 -21.23
CA ASN A 110 -4.07 -6.71 -20.50
C ASN A 110 -3.76 -7.08 -19.04
N HIS A 111 -2.62 -6.66 -18.50
CA HIS A 111 -2.29 -6.83 -17.09
C HIS A 111 -2.40 -5.49 -16.37
N TYR A 112 -3.23 -5.45 -15.33
CA TYR A 112 -3.50 -4.24 -14.57
C TYR A 112 -3.24 -4.50 -13.08
N ILE A 113 -2.79 -3.45 -12.38
CA ILE A 113 -2.80 -3.44 -10.92
C ILE A 113 -3.99 -2.60 -10.49
N VAL A 114 -4.94 -3.22 -9.81
CA VAL A 114 -6.11 -2.52 -9.26
C VAL A 114 -5.82 -2.15 -7.83
N ILE A 115 -5.77 -0.85 -7.53
CA ILE A 115 -5.78 -0.37 -6.15
C ILE A 115 -7.23 -0.26 -5.71
N VAL A 116 -7.57 -0.94 -4.62
CA VAL A 116 -8.90 -0.82 -4.00
C VAL A 116 -8.81 0.13 -2.82
N VAL A 117 -9.54 1.22 -2.90
CA VAL A 117 -9.66 2.23 -1.85
C VAL A 117 -11.01 2.08 -1.18
N ASN A 118 -11.03 2.12 0.15
CA ASN A 118 -12.28 2.27 0.89
C ASN A 118 -12.51 3.76 1.13
N LEU A 119 -13.56 4.31 0.51
CA LEU A 119 -13.87 5.74 0.55
C LEU A 119 -14.32 6.18 1.95
N ASN A 120 -15.12 5.35 2.64
CA ASN A 120 -15.58 5.62 4.01
C ASN A 120 -14.42 5.78 5.01
N LYS A 121 -13.38 4.96 4.87
CA LYS A 121 -12.18 4.98 5.72
C LYS A 121 -11.07 5.88 5.17
N LYS A 122 -11.26 6.46 3.98
CA LYS A 122 -10.25 7.24 3.24
C LYS A 122 -8.88 6.55 3.23
N LYS A 123 -8.88 5.26 2.88
CA LYS A 123 -7.65 4.44 2.94
C LYS A 123 -7.64 3.34 1.87
N ALA A 124 -6.46 3.13 1.29
CA ALA A 124 -6.19 1.96 0.45
C ALA A 124 -6.36 0.65 1.25
N LYS A 125 -7.27 -0.21 0.78
CA LYS A 125 -7.52 -1.55 1.35
C LYS A 125 -6.45 -2.54 0.91
N GLY A 126 -5.91 -2.37 -0.29
CA GLY A 126 -4.88 -3.22 -0.88
C GLY A 126 -4.84 -3.09 -2.40
N TYR A 127 -4.03 -3.94 -3.04
CA TYR A 127 -3.99 -4.09 -4.49
C TYR A 127 -4.39 -5.50 -4.93
N TYR A 128 -4.89 -5.62 -6.15
CA TYR A 128 -5.17 -6.88 -6.83
C TYR A 128 -4.51 -6.87 -8.21
N LYS A 129 -3.98 -8.02 -8.64
CA LYS A 129 -3.47 -8.20 -10.00
C LYS A 129 -4.62 -8.68 -10.88
N LEU A 130 -5.02 -7.86 -11.83
CA LEU A 130 -6.09 -8.18 -12.78
C LEU A 130 -5.47 -8.52 -14.12
N GLU A 131 -5.74 -9.73 -14.59
CA GLU A 131 -5.38 -10.19 -15.93
C GLU A 131 -6.67 -10.27 -16.74
N LEU A 132 -6.81 -9.40 -17.74
CA LEU A 132 -7.91 -9.48 -18.69
C LEU A 132 -7.56 -10.55 -19.72
N THR A 133 -8.08 -11.76 -19.54
CA THR A 133 -8.02 -12.79 -20.59
C THR A 133 -8.84 -12.32 -21.80
N ASN A 134 -8.34 -12.57 -23.02
CA ASN A 134 -8.93 -12.16 -24.32
C ASN A 134 -10.36 -12.67 -24.58
N GLN A 135 -11.02 -13.32 -23.62
CA GLN A 135 -12.41 -13.81 -23.74
C GLN A 135 -13.47 -12.70 -23.55
N TYR A 136 -13.05 -11.46 -23.27
CA TYR A 136 -13.95 -10.33 -23.03
C TYR A 136 -13.56 -9.05 -23.81
N GLN A 137 -12.80 -9.18 -24.90
CA GLN A 137 -12.62 -8.09 -25.88
C GLN A 137 -13.74 -8.09 -26.91
#